data_AF-A0A2S1QYZ0-F1
#
_entry.id   AF-A0A2S1QYZ0-F1
#
_cell.length_a   1.000
_cell.length_b   1.000
_cell.length_c   1.000
_cell.angle_alpha   90.00
_cell.angle_beta   90.00
_cell.angle_gamma   90.00
#
_symmetry.space_group_name_H-M   'P 1'
#
loop_
_entity.id
_entity.type
_entity.pdbx_description
1 polymer ?
#
loop_
_entity_poly.entity_id
_entity_poly.type
_entity_poly.pdbx_seq_one_letter_code
_entity_poly.pdbx_strand_id
1 'polypeptide(L)'
;MKILVNIVLFLFISFLAAPTIVSLIEDEADMSVVYSLTEEEIQKEIKEVKAIPYIESGITFFKEAKVTQLIRSANLQKHDTIAGEICSPPPELI
;
A
#
# COMPACT_ATOMS: atom_id res chain seq x y z
N MET A 1 -22.32 -19.25 -11.96
CA MET A 1 -21.57 -19.15 -10.68
C MET A 1 -20.49 -20.22 -10.55
N LYS A 2 -20.81 -21.52 -10.62
CA LYS A 2 -19.81 -22.61 -10.48
C LYS A 2 -18.61 -22.52 -11.46
N ILE A 3 -18.85 -22.16 -12.73
CA ILE A 3 -17.79 -22.03 -13.74
C ILE A 3 -16.81 -20.91 -13.39
N LEU A 4 -17.32 -19.74 -12.97
CA LEU A 4 -16.49 -18.60 -12.60
C LEU A 4 -15.68 -18.89 -11.33
N VAL A 5 -16.31 -19.55 -10.34
CA VAL A 5 -15.61 -20.02 -9.13
C VAL A 5 -14.50 -21.00 -9.49
N ASN A 6 -14.75 -21.95 -10.40
CA ASN A 6 -13.73 -22.90 -10.84
C ASN A 6 -12.58 -22.22 -11.58
N ILE A 7 -12.85 -21.19 -12.39
CA ILE A 7 -11.80 -20.41 -13.08
C ILE A 7 -10.92 -19.67 -12.06
N VAL A 8 -11.52 -19.00 -11.09
CA VAL A 8 -10.79 -18.29 -10.04
C VAL A 8 -9.99 -19.25 -9.18
N LEU A 9 -10.58 -20.40 -8.81
CA LEU A 9 -9.91 -21.45 -8.06
C LEU A 9 -8.72 -22.03 -8.83
N PHE A 10 -8.89 -22.30 -10.12
CA PHE A 10 -7.82 -22.77 -10.98
C PHE A 10 -6.67 -21.76 -11.08
N LEU A 11 -7.00 -20.48 -11.27
CA LEU A 11 -6.00 -19.41 -11.33
C LEU A 11 -5.24 -19.29 -10.00
N PHE A 12 -5.95 -19.36 -8.88
CA PHE A 12 -5.34 -19.30 -7.55
C PHE A 12 -4.38 -20.46 -7.29
N ILE A 13 -4.81 -21.69 -7.56
CA ILE A 13 -3.96 -22.89 -7.37
C ILE A 13 -2.75 -22.85 -8.31
N SER A 14 -2.96 -22.47 -9.57
CA SER A 14 -1.88 -22.37 -10.55
C SER A 14 -0.86 -21.30 -10.16
N PHE A 15 -1.32 -20.15 -9.66
CA PHE A 15 -0.44 -19.08 -9.20
C PHE A 15 0.40 -19.50 -7.99
N LEU A 16 -0.19 -20.26 -7.05
CA LEU A 16 0.52 -20.76 -5.87
C LEU A 16 1.54 -21.84 -6.22
N ALA A 17 1.20 -22.72 -7.19
CA ALA A 17 2.06 -23.84 -7.58
C ALA A 17 3.14 -23.45 -8.60
N ALA A 18 2.94 -22.39 -9.38
CA ALA A 18 3.86 -21.95 -10.42
C ALA A 18 5.32 -21.80 -9.96
N PRO A 19 5.64 -21.07 -8.86
CA PRO A 19 7.02 -20.94 -8.43
C PRO A 19 7.65 -22.29 -8.03
N THR A 20 6.88 -23.15 -7.39
CA THR A 20 7.35 -24.48 -7.00
C THR A 20 7.63 -25.36 -8.22
N ILE A 21 6.74 -25.35 -9.21
CA ILE A 21 6.92 -26.15 -10.43
C ILE A 21 8.13 -25.67 -11.22
N VAL A 22 8.30 -24.36 -11.39
CA VAL A 22 9.46 -23.79 -12.11
C VAL A 22 10.76 -24.13 -11.38
N SER A 23 10.80 -23.99 -10.05
CA SER A 23 11.96 -24.36 -9.23
C SER A 23 12.31 -25.84 -9.28
N LEU A 24 11.35 -26.73 -9.60
CA LEU A 24 11.61 -28.17 -9.74
C LEU A 24 12.11 -28.55 -11.14
N ILE A 25 11.81 -27.74 -12.15
CA ILE A 25 12.25 -27.98 -13.53
C ILE A 25 13.65 -27.44 -13.73
N GLU A 26 13.94 -26.28 -13.14
CA GLU A 26 15.20 -25.58 -13.32
C GLU A 26 15.71 -25.04 -11.98
N ASP A 27 16.73 -25.71 -11.44
CA ASP A 27 17.33 -25.41 -10.13
C ASP A 27 18.00 -24.03 -10.08
N GLU A 28 18.43 -23.50 -11.23
CA GLU A 28 19.09 -22.19 -11.35
C GLU A 28 18.14 -21.07 -11.81
N ALA A 29 16.84 -21.33 -11.90
CA ALA A 29 15.87 -20.29 -12.28
C ALA A 29 15.86 -19.15 -11.25
N ASP A 30 15.93 -17.90 -11.72
CA ASP A 30 15.89 -16.73 -10.85
C ASP A 30 14.47 -16.51 -10.30
N MET A 31 14.25 -16.96 -9.07
CA MET A 31 12.98 -16.83 -8.33
C MET A 31 12.98 -15.65 -7.35
N SER A 32 14.02 -14.82 -7.35
CA SER A 32 14.18 -13.72 -6.40
C SER A 32 12.98 -12.76 -6.42
N VAL A 33 12.46 -12.48 -7.62
CA VAL A 33 11.29 -11.61 -7.81
C VAL A 33 10.04 -12.21 -7.17
N VAL A 34 9.79 -13.51 -7.33
CA VAL A 34 8.57 -14.15 -6.82
C VAL A 34 8.58 -14.23 -5.29
N TYR A 35 9.72 -14.56 -4.69
CA TYR A 35 9.85 -14.59 -3.23
C TYR A 35 9.94 -13.19 -2.60
N SER A 36 10.50 -12.20 -3.29
CA SER A 36 10.55 -10.81 -2.81
C SER A 36 9.17 -10.16 -2.64
N LEU A 37 8.15 -10.66 -3.36
CA LEU A 37 6.78 -10.19 -3.24
C LEU A 37 6.06 -10.74 -2.00
N THR A 38 6.61 -11.79 -1.37
CA THR A 38 6.04 -12.45 -0.19
C THR A 38 6.72 -12.07 1.12
N GLU A 39 7.79 -11.27 1.09
CA GLU A 39 8.45 -10.79 2.29
C GLU A 39 7.68 -9.61 2.90
N GLU A 40 6.92 -9.91 3.95
CA GLU A 40 6.49 -8.92 4.93
C GLU A 40 7.71 -8.10 5.41
N GLU A 41 7.57 -6.78 5.36
CA GLU A 41 8.41 -5.77 6.02
C GLU A 41 9.94 -5.96 5.93
N ILE A 42 10.52 -5.85 4.73
CA ILE A 42 11.75 -5.05 4.70
C ILE A 42 11.30 -3.61 4.91
N GLN A 43 11.37 -3.13 6.16
CA GLN A 43 11.39 -1.72 6.52
C GLN A 43 12.59 -1.06 5.82
N LYS A 44 12.51 -0.89 4.49
CA LYS A 44 13.38 0.02 3.78
C LYS A 44 12.91 1.38 4.24
N GLU A 45 13.63 1.97 5.19
CA GLU A 45 13.58 3.41 5.45
C GLU A 45 13.44 4.10 4.10
N ILE A 46 12.27 4.68 3.84
CA ILE A 46 11.99 5.38 2.61
C ILE A 46 12.93 6.59 2.62
N LYS A 47 14.10 6.46 2.01
CA LYS A 47 14.91 7.62 1.67
C LYS A 47 14.10 8.39 0.66
N GLU A 48 13.45 9.45 1.14
CA GLU A 48 12.65 10.37 0.35
C GLU A 48 13.46 10.80 -0.89
N VAL A 49 13.13 10.21 -2.04
CA VAL A 49 13.60 10.71 -3.32
C VAL A 49 12.77 11.96 -3.59
N LYS A 50 13.35 13.13 -3.36
CA LYS A 50 12.87 14.40 -3.91
C LYS A 50 13.01 14.40 -5.42
N ALA A 51 12.21 13.61 -6.10
CA ALA A 51 11.98 13.74 -7.53
C ALA A 51 10.48 13.56 -7.75
N ILE A 52 9.79 14.70 -7.82
CA ILE A 52 8.41 14.77 -8.27
C ILE A 52 8.47 14.82 -9.81
N PRO A 53 8.07 13.76 -10.53
CA PRO A 53 7.37 13.93 -11.78
C PRO A 53 5.89 13.71 -11.51
N TYR A 54 5.13 14.79 -11.60
CA TYR A 54 3.68 14.80 -11.55
C TYR A 54 3.11 13.89 -12.64
N ILE A 55 2.74 12.66 -12.28
CA ILE A 55 1.77 11.86 -13.04
C ILE A 55 0.89 11.16 -12.01
N GLU A 56 -0.07 11.91 -11.46
CA GLU A 56 -1.27 11.32 -10.86
C GLU A 56 -1.97 10.50 -11.95
N SER A 57 -1.67 9.20 -12.02
CA SER A 57 -2.58 8.23 -12.63
C SER A 57 -3.68 7.92 -11.62
N GLY A 58 -4.44 8.96 -11.27
CA GLY A 58 -5.68 8.85 -10.53
C GLY A 58 -6.72 8.24 -11.46
N ILE A 59 -7.02 6.95 -11.28
CA ILE A 59 -8.20 6.32 -11.88
C ILE A 59 -9.41 6.98 -11.21
N THR A 60 -9.90 8.05 -11.81
CA THR A 60 -11.03 8.83 -11.31
C THR A 60 -12.33 8.21 -11.80
N PHE A 61 -12.82 7.19 -11.10
CA PHE A 61 -14.23 6.79 -11.18
C PHE A 61 -15.06 7.68 -10.27
N PHE A 62 -15.21 8.96 -10.61
CA PHE A 62 -16.16 9.84 -9.94
C PHE A 62 -17.47 9.88 -10.73
N LYS A 63 -18.44 9.11 -10.23
CA LYS A 63 -19.85 9.16 -10.61
C LYS A 63 -20.36 10.60 -10.45
N GLU A 64 -21.08 11.12 -11.44
CA GLU A 64 -21.70 12.45 -11.37
C GLU A 64 -22.51 12.60 -10.07
N ALA A 65 -22.08 13.50 -9.20
CA ALA A 65 -22.87 13.98 -8.08
C ALA A 65 -23.32 15.41 -8.40
N LYS A 66 -24.49 15.54 -9.02
CA LYS A 66 -25.27 16.78 -8.89
C LYS A 66 -25.85 16.80 -7.48
N VAL A 67 -25.42 17.74 -6.65
CA VAL A 67 -26.27 18.70 -5.90
C VAL A 67 -25.37 19.77 -5.26
N THR A 68 -25.74 21.02 -5.54
CA THR A 68 -25.26 22.30 -5.04
C THR A 68 -25.21 22.40 -3.52
N GLN A 69 -24.09 22.80 -2.92
CA GLN A 69 -24.07 23.62 -1.70
C GLN A 69 -22.85 24.55 -1.69
N LEU A 70 -23.12 25.85 -1.62
CA LEU A 70 -22.15 26.93 -1.47
C LEU A 70 -21.41 26.74 -0.13
N ILE A 71 -20.13 26.41 -0.15
CA ILE A 71 -19.33 26.24 1.07
C ILE A 71 -19.12 27.63 1.70
N ARG A 72 -19.97 27.98 2.66
CA ARG A 72 -19.78 29.16 3.51
C ARG A 72 -18.95 28.74 4.73
N SER A 73 -17.62 28.83 4.64
CA SER A 73 -16.72 28.55 5.76
C SER A 73 -16.74 29.70 6.77
N ALA A 74 -17.78 29.76 7.61
CA ALA A 74 -17.85 30.72 8.72
C ALA A 74 -16.90 30.37 9.88
N ASN A 75 -16.29 29.17 9.87
CA ASN A 75 -15.34 28.73 10.90
C ASN A 75 -14.09 28.17 10.23
N LEU A 76 -13.13 29.05 9.93
CA LEU A 76 -11.73 28.64 9.81
C LEU A 76 -11.29 28.26 11.22
N GLN A 77 -11.17 26.95 11.51
CA GLN A 77 -10.57 26.51 12.75
C GLN A 77 -9.11 26.99 12.76
N LYS A 78 -8.84 28.00 13.57
CA LYS A 78 -7.49 28.48 13.85
C LYS A 78 -6.84 27.41 14.74
N HIS A 79 -5.98 26.59 14.15
CA HIS A 79 -5.19 25.63 14.91
C HIS A 79 -4.08 26.42 15.60
N ASP A 80 -4.19 26.59 16.92
CA ASP A 80 -3.08 27.10 17.72
C ASP A 80 -2.00 26.01 17.78
N THR A 81 -0.84 26.32 17.21
CA THR A 81 0.38 25.51 17.33
C THR A 81 0.81 25.49 18.80
N ILE A 82 0.40 24.46 19.52
CA ILE A 82 0.94 24.18 20.85
C ILE A 82 1.27 22.69 20.88
N ALA A 83 2.40 22.34 20.25
CA ALA A 83 3.12 21.12 20.60
C ALA A 83 3.61 21.28 22.04
N GLY A 84 2.69 21.10 22.99
CA GLY A 84 2.97 21.08 24.41
C GLY A 84 3.80 19.84 24.72
N GLU A 85 5.07 20.07 25.03
CA GLU A 85 5.92 19.21 25.86
C GLU A 85 5.92 17.72 25.49
N ILE A 86 6.44 17.38 24.30
CA ILE A 86 6.96 16.02 24.05
C ILE A 86 8.32 15.84 24.75
N CYS A 87 8.34 15.97 26.07
CA CYS A 87 9.47 15.56 26.90
C CYS A 87 8.96 14.62 27.99
N SER A 88 9.17 13.33 27.78
CA SER A 88 9.03 12.35 28.87
C SER A 88 10.15 12.58 29.89
N PRO A 89 9.86 12.53 31.20
CA PRO A 89 10.90 12.63 32.21
C PRO A 89 11.92 11.48 32.06
N PRO A 90 13.18 11.69 32.49
CA PRO A 90 14.21 10.68 32.37
C PRO A 90 13.86 9.43 33.20
N PRO A 91 14.19 8.23 32.70
CA PRO A 91 13.83 6.97 33.37
C PRO A 91 14.57 6.80 34.70
N GLU A 92 13.90 6.14 35.66
CA GLU A 92 14.49 5.80 36.95
C GLU A 92 15.60 4.75 36.76
N LEU A 93 16.74 4.96 37.42
CA LEU A 93 17.83 4.00 37.48
C LEU A 93 17.51 2.95 38.56
N ILE A 94 17.20 1.72 38.13
CA ILE A 94 17.25 0.51 38.97
C ILE A 94 18.39 -0.35 38.46
#